data_AF-A0A517LML5-F1
#
_entry.id   AF-A0A517LML5-F1
#
_cell.length_a   1.000
_cell.length_b   1.000
_cell.length_c   1.000
_cell.angle_alpha   90.00
_cell.angle_beta   90.00
_cell.angle_gamma   90.00
#
_symmetry.space_group_name_H-M   'P 1'
#
loop_
_entity.id
_entity.type
_entity.pdbx_description
1 polymer ?
#
loop_
_entity_poly.entity_id
_entity_poly.type
_entity_poly.pdbx_seq_one_letter_code
_entity_poly.pdbx_strand_id
1 'polypeptide(L)'
;MAFSYQQSYMAESDMRLPPVTGVLAPIHQMSPSVFVMKLCITLVFLTAVVSVSAKAYKYCCCAKKHRGRWNCDNVATWAIISTDKYYFKKGWRMSPEVWHLEQNAPIACRGCYAHASKTLDDGMIGIKEMSHLCYFYGGTGDNACFDPDPQRIPAGARND
;
A
#
# COMPACT_ATOMS: atom_id res chain seq x y z
N MET A 1 13.48 -34.04 -6.68
CA MET A 1 14.19 -33.08 -5.81
C MET A 1 13.14 -32.50 -4.86
N ALA A 2 13.19 -32.86 -3.59
CA ALA A 2 12.22 -32.43 -2.59
C ALA A 2 12.73 -31.15 -1.91
N PHE A 3 12.01 -30.04 -2.04
CA PHE A 3 12.31 -28.80 -1.33
C PHE A 3 11.64 -28.86 0.05
N SER A 4 12.46 -28.95 1.08
CA SER A 4 12.06 -28.81 2.49
C SER A 4 11.81 -27.33 2.78
N TYR A 5 10.55 -26.96 3.03
CA TYR A 5 10.17 -25.64 3.50
C TYR A 5 10.32 -25.60 5.03
N GLN A 6 11.32 -24.88 5.54
CA GLN A 6 11.38 -24.56 6.96
C GLN A 6 10.38 -23.44 7.27
N GLN A 7 9.42 -23.76 8.12
CA GLN A 7 8.40 -22.85 8.64
C GLN A 7 8.96 -22.18 9.90
N SER A 8 9.41 -20.92 9.78
CA SER A 8 9.87 -20.14 10.92
C SER A 8 8.68 -19.51 11.64
N TYR A 9 8.37 -20.05 12.81
CA TYR A 9 7.40 -19.49 13.76
C TYR A 9 7.92 -18.15 14.30
N MET A 10 7.19 -17.06 14.06
CA MET A 10 7.44 -15.80 14.77
C MET A 10 6.67 -15.82 16.09
N ALA A 11 7.43 -15.65 17.17
CA ALA A 11 6.96 -15.59 18.54
C ALA A 11 6.12 -14.32 18.78
N GLU A 12 4.95 -14.53 19.38
CA GLU A 12 4.13 -13.50 20.04
C GLU A 12 4.97 -12.79 21.12
N SER A 13 5.24 -11.51 20.93
CA SER A 13 5.72 -10.63 21.98
C SER A 13 4.53 -9.91 22.62
N ASP A 14 4.18 -10.38 23.82
CA ASP A 14 3.23 -9.78 24.76
C ASP A 14 3.44 -8.26 24.91
N MET A 15 2.56 -7.47 24.30
CA MET A 15 2.51 -6.03 24.49
C MET A 15 1.68 -5.72 25.74
N ARG A 16 2.34 -5.66 26.90
CA ARG A 16 1.74 -5.19 28.16
C ARG A 16 1.49 -3.68 28.07
N LEU A 17 0.22 -3.29 28.00
CA LEU A 17 -0.22 -1.91 28.16
C LEU A 17 0.01 -1.43 29.61
N PRO A 18 0.48 -0.20 29.84
CA PRO A 18 0.59 0.36 31.17
C PRO A 18 -0.79 0.72 31.75
N PRO A 19 -0.97 0.65 33.08
CA PRO A 19 -2.20 1.02 33.76
C PRO A 19 -2.41 2.55 33.68
N VAL A 20 -3.59 2.95 33.20
CA VAL A 20 -4.04 4.35 33.20
C VAL A 20 -4.53 4.69 34.60
N THR A 21 -3.70 5.37 35.38
CA THR A 21 -4.10 5.95 36.67
C THR A 21 -4.86 7.25 36.44
N GLY A 22 -6.17 7.22 36.68
CA GLY A 22 -7.03 8.39 36.67
C GLY A 22 -6.78 9.29 37.88
N VAL A 23 -6.21 10.47 37.63
CA VAL A 23 -6.16 11.57 38.60
C VAL A 23 -7.31 12.52 38.28
N LEU A 24 -8.35 12.49 39.12
CA LEU A 24 -9.43 13.47 39.12
C LEU A 24 -8.90 14.81 39.63
N ALA A 25 -8.63 15.74 38.72
CA ALA A 25 -8.32 17.13 39.07
C ALA A 25 -9.62 17.92 39.31
N PRO A 26 -9.67 18.81 40.33
CA PRO A 26 -10.82 19.65 40.61
C PRO A 26 -11.02 20.72 39.53
N ILE A 27 -12.28 20.89 39.11
CA ILE A 27 -12.74 21.87 38.13
C ILE A 27 -12.78 23.24 38.81
N HIS A 28 -11.70 24.01 38.68
CA HIS A 28 -11.74 25.44 38.96
C HIS A 28 -12.41 26.18 37.80
N GLN A 29 -13.45 26.96 38.11
CA GLN A 29 -14.14 27.88 37.20
C GLN A 29 -13.12 28.82 36.53
N MET A 30 -12.85 28.58 35.25
CA MET A 30 -12.02 29.45 34.44
C MET A 30 -12.87 30.54 33.77
N SER A 31 -12.36 31.76 33.90
CA SER A 31 -12.87 33.00 33.30
C SER A 31 -13.07 32.88 31.78
N PRO A 32 -14.16 33.46 31.22
CA PRO A 32 -14.57 33.27 29.82
C PRO A 32 -13.60 33.81 28.75
N SER A 33 -12.57 34.57 29.12
CA SER A 33 -11.61 35.16 28.16
C SER A 33 -10.47 34.24 27.72
N VAL A 34 -10.31 33.05 28.32
CA VAL A 34 -9.23 32.09 27.99
C VAL A 34 -9.69 30.95 27.08
N PHE A 35 -11.01 30.82 26.85
CA PHE A 35 -11.60 29.78 26.00
C PHE A 35 -11.29 29.99 24.51
N VAL A 36 -11.12 31.25 24.06
CA VAL A 36 -10.86 31.59 22.66
C VAL A 36 -9.49 31.10 22.18
N MET A 37 -8.48 31.05 23.06
CA MET A 37 -7.11 30.64 22.68
C MET A 37 -6.94 29.11 22.61
N LYS A 38 -7.72 28.34 23.38
CA LYS A 38 -7.62 26.87 23.42
C LYS A 38 -8.37 26.16 22.28
N LEU A 39 -9.44 26.76 21.75
CA LEU A 39 -10.17 26.23 20.60
C LEU A 39 -9.41 26.38 19.27
N CYS A 40 -8.53 27.37 19.14
CA CYS A 40 -7.72 27.55 17.93
C CYS A 40 -6.64 26.47 17.77
N ILE A 41 -6.09 25.94 18.86
CA ILE A 41 -4.99 24.97 18.81
C ILE A 41 -5.46 23.61 18.30
N THR A 42 -6.65 23.14 18.70
CA THR A 42 -7.19 21.84 18.25
C THR A 42 -7.54 21.83 16.75
N LEU A 43 -7.93 22.97 16.18
CA LEU A 43 -8.28 23.09 14.76
C LEU A 43 -7.05 23.00 13.85
N VAL A 44 -5.87 23.43 14.31
CA VAL A 44 -4.60 23.33 13.55
C VAL A 44 -4.06 21.90 13.50
N PHE A 45 -4.28 21.10 14.55
CA PHE A 45 -3.86 19.69 14.52
C PHE A 45 -4.74 18.81 13.62
N LEU A 46 -6.02 19.15 13.46
CA LEU A 46 -6.92 18.43 12.55
C LEU A 46 -6.63 18.70 11.07
N THR A 47 -6.17 19.91 10.71
CA THR A 47 -5.81 20.23 9.31
C THR A 47 -4.47 19.62 8.88
N ALA A 48 -3.56 19.34 9.81
CA ALA A 48 -2.27 18.70 9.50
C ALA A 48 -2.41 17.21 9.13
N VAL A 49 -3.45 16.51 9.60
CA VAL A 49 -3.63 15.07 9.37
C VAL A 49 -4.17 14.76 7.96
N VAL A 50 -4.76 15.74 7.27
CA VAL A 50 -5.43 15.54 5.96
C VAL A 50 -4.44 15.44 4.79
N SER A 51 -3.15 15.78 5.00
CA SER A 51 -2.20 15.93 3.89
C SER A 51 -1.36 14.68 3.57
N VAL A 52 -1.56 13.56 4.26
CA VAL A 52 -0.91 12.29 3.88
C VAL A 52 -1.78 11.54 2.88
N SER A 53 -2.12 12.20 1.77
CA SER A 53 -2.76 11.53 0.62
C SER A 53 -1.77 10.50 0.07
N ALA A 54 -1.89 9.25 0.53
CA ALA A 54 -1.10 8.15 0.01
C ALA A 54 -1.46 8.01 -1.48
N LYS A 55 -0.49 8.25 -2.37
CA LYS A 55 -0.70 8.04 -3.80
C LYS A 55 -1.07 6.58 -4.03
N ALA A 56 -2.17 6.36 -4.74
CA ALA A 56 -2.63 5.05 -5.14
C ALA A 56 -2.72 4.99 -6.67
N TYR A 57 -2.52 3.80 -7.23
CA TYR A 57 -2.43 3.56 -8.68
C TYR A 57 -3.20 2.31 -9.07
N LYS A 58 -3.71 2.24 -10.29
CA LYS A 58 -4.43 1.04 -10.77
C LYS A 58 -3.52 -0.18 -10.92
N TYR A 59 -2.29 0.01 -11.39
CA TYR A 59 -1.36 -1.08 -11.67
C TYR A 59 -0.02 -0.84 -10.99
N CYS A 60 0.51 -1.88 -10.35
CA CYS A 60 1.79 -1.83 -9.65
C CYS A 60 2.56 -3.15 -9.80
N CYS A 61 3.89 -3.10 -9.93
CA CYS A 61 4.75 -4.28 -9.83
C CYS A 61 5.93 -3.98 -8.89
N CYS A 62 6.52 -5.01 -8.31
CA CYS A 62 7.84 -4.84 -7.69
C CYS A 62 8.87 -4.59 -8.77
N ALA A 63 9.75 -3.62 -8.56
CA ALA A 63 10.77 -3.25 -9.52
C ALA A 63 12.14 -3.73 -9.03
N LYS A 64 12.94 -4.23 -9.96
CA LYS A 64 14.32 -4.64 -9.67
C LYS A 64 15.23 -4.23 -10.81
N LYS A 65 16.41 -3.75 -10.45
CA LYS A 65 17.42 -3.34 -11.42
C LYS A 65 18.25 -4.56 -11.85
N HIS A 66 18.21 -4.91 -13.13
CA HIS A 66 19.04 -5.95 -13.72
C HIS A 66 19.89 -5.35 -14.83
N ARG A 67 21.24 -5.43 -14.69
CA ARG A 67 22.22 -4.87 -15.64
C ARG A 67 21.95 -3.39 -15.99
N GLY A 68 21.63 -2.58 -14.98
CA GLY A 68 21.41 -1.15 -15.16
C GLY A 68 19.98 -0.75 -15.59
N ARG A 69 19.12 -1.71 -15.96
CA ARG A 69 17.75 -1.44 -16.39
C ARG A 69 16.72 -1.91 -15.37
N TRP A 70 15.64 -1.16 -15.23
CA TRP A 70 14.50 -1.54 -14.38
C TRP A 70 13.65 -2.59 -15.09
N ASN A 71 13.32 -3.67 -14.38
CA ASN A 71 12.37 -4.70 -14.81
C ASN A 71 11.39 -4.99 -13.66
N CYS A 72 10.19 -5.46 -13.99
CA CYS A 72 9.29 -5.99 -12.97
C CYS A 72 9.82 -7.32 -12.45
N ASP A 73 9.88 -7.46 -11.12
CA ASP A 73 10.13 -8.72 -10.44
C ASP A 73 8.79 -9.48 -10.32
N ASN A 74 8.50 -10.27 -11.36
CA ASN A 74 7.27 -11.04 -11.44
C ASN A 74 7.15 -12.06 -10.31
N VAL A 75 8.27 -12.59 -9.81
CA VAL A 75 8.27 -13.58 -8.72
C VAL A 75 7.83 -12.92 -7.43
N ALA A 76 8.42 -11.77 -7.09
CA ALA A 76 8.02 -11.00 -5.91
C ALA A 76 6.57 -10.49 -6.03
N THR A 77 6.18 -9.98 -7.20
CA THR A 77 4.81 -9.48 -7.43
C THR A 77 3.77 -10.59 -7.30
N TRP A 78 4.06 -11.78 -7.85
CA TRP A 78 3.18 -12.93 -7.70
C TRP A 78 3.12 -13.45 -6.26
N ALA A 79 4.25 -13.44 -5.54
CA ALA A 79 4.28 -13.79 -4.12
C ALA A 79 3.34 -12.86 -3.30
N ILE A 80 3.38 -11.55 -3.55
CA ILE A 80 2.48 -10.57 -2.93
C ILE A 80 1.02 -10.92 -3.19
N ILE A 81 0.64 -11.15 -4.45
CA ILE A 81 -0.74 -11.50 -4.81
C ILE A 81 -1.18 -12.81 -4.18
N SER A 82 -0.29 -13.80 -4.16
CA SER A 82 -0.57 -15.10 -3.55
C SER A 82 -0.85 -14.93 -2.06
N THR A 83 -0.05 -14.13 -1.34
CA THR A 83 -0.26 -13.80 0.08
C THR A 83 -1.52 -12.96 0.27
N ASP A 84 -1.75 -11.94 -0.56
CA ASP A 84 -2.91 -11.04 -0.45
C ASP A 84 -4.22 -11.81 -0.42
N LYS A 85 -4.34 -12.81 -1.31
CA LYS A 85 -5.51 -13.69 -1.38
C LYS A 85 -5.79 -14.42 -0.06
N TYR A 86 -4.77 -14.75 0.72
CA TYR A 86 -4.92 -15.48 1.98
C TYR A 86 -5.06 -14.56 3.20
N TYR A 87 -4.29 -13.48 3.27
CA TYR A 87 -4.14 -12.69 4.49
C TYR A 87 -4.96 -11.40 4.49
N PHE A 88 -4.96 -10.65 3.39
CA PHE A 88 -5.60 -9.34 3.34
C PHE A 88 -6.96 -9.36 2.64
N LYS A 89 -7.26 -10.41 1.86
CA LYS A 89 -8.52 -10.60 1.12
C LYS A 89 -8.87 -9.41 0.19
N LYS A 90 -7.89 -8.61 -0.22
CA LYS A 90 -8.10 -7.45 -1.13
C LYS A 90 -8.39 -7.90 -2.55
N GLY A 91 -8.05 -9.14 -2.89
CA GLY A 91 -8.38 -9.73 -4.18
C GLY A 91 -7.52 -9.17 -5.30
N TRP A 92 -6.26 -8.86 -5.01
CA TRP A 92 -5.31 -8.46 -6.04
C TRP A 92 -5.09 -9.59 -7.05
N ARG A 93 -4.82 -9.22 -8.30
CA ARG A 93 -4.61 -10.16 -9.40
C ARG A 93 -3.50 -9.67 -10.31
N MET A 94 -2.85 -10.61 -10.99
CA MET A 94 -1.93 -10.27 -12.08
C MET A 94 -2.76 -9.85 -13.30
N SER A 95 -2.46 -8.67 -13.83
CA SER A 95 -3.00 -8.22 -15.11
C SER A 95 -2.53 -9.18 -16.21
N PRO A 96 -3.42 -9.76 -17.03
CA PRO A 96 -3.04 -10.66 -18.12
C PRO A 96 -2.46 -9.91 -19.34
N GLU A 97 -2.57 -8.58 -19.34
CA GLU A 97 -2.30 -7.72 -20.47
C GLU A 97 -0.79 -7.53 -20.75
N VAL A 98 -0.52 -7.06 -21.97
CA VAL A 98 0.77 -6.51 -22.35
C VAL A 98 0.70 -4.99 -22.16
N TRP A 99 1.56 -4.46 -21.30
CA TRP A 99 1.68 -3.04 -21.04
C TRP A 99 2.91 -2.47 -21.73
N HIS A 100 2.73 -1.33 -22.38
CA HIS A 100 3.76 -0.60 -23.12
C HIS A 100 4.01 0.78 -22.50
N LEU A 101 5.20 1.34 -22.75
CA LEU A 101 5.56 2.68 -22.25
C LEU A 101 4.60 3.77 -22.74
N GLU A 102 4.04 3.60 -23.94
CA GLU A 102 3.05 4.51 -24.55
C GLU A 102 1.72 4.55 -23.81
N GLN A 103 1.48 3.63 -22.88
CA GLN A 103 0.29 3.52 -22.04
C GLN A 103 0.56 4.00 -20.60
N ASN A 104 1.62 4.80 -20.40
CA ASN A 104 2.14 5.24 -19.10
C ASN A 104 2.74 4.14 -18.22
N ALA A 105 2.93 2.92 -18.74
CA ALA A 105 3.61 1.88 -17.98
C ALA A 105 5.10 2.25 -17.83
N PRO A 106 5.66 2.26 -16.61
CA PRO A 106 7.08 2.57 -16.40
C PRO A 106 8.01 1.47 -16.92
N ILE A 107 7.50 0.25 -17.06
CA ILE A 107 8.24 -0.93 -17.53
C ILE A 107 7.33 -1.67 -18.52
N ALA A 108 7.80 -1.86 -19.74
CA ALA A 108 7.04 -2.64 -20.72
C ALA A 108 7.14 -4.14 -20.41
N CYS A 109 6.01 -4.79 -20.13
CA CYS A 109 5.97 -6.22 -19.83
C CYS A 109 4.57 -6.81 -19.98
N ARG A 110 4.51 -8.14 -20.12
CA ARG A 110 3.27 -8.93 -20.18
C ARG A 110 3.08 -9.66 -18.86
N GLY A 111 1.88 -9.62 -18.30
CA GLY A 111 1.59 -10.48 -17.16
C GLY A 111 2.41 -10.15 -15.91
N CYS A 112 2.74 -8.88 -15.69
CA CYS A 112 3.76 -8.44 -14.72
C CYS A 112 3.24 -7.46 -13.64
N TYR A 113 2.11 -6.81 -13.88
CA TYR A 113 1.54 -5.83 -12.97
C TYR A 113 0.40 -6.45 -12.15
N ALA A 114 0.40 -6.19 -10.86
CA ALA A 114 -0.74 -6.41 -9.97
C ALA A 114 -1.78 -5.29 -10.17
N HIS A 115 -3.06 -5.63 -10.04
CA HIS A 115 -4.16 -4.67 -9.88
C HIS A 115 -5.13 -5.16 -8.79
N ALA A 116 -5.80 -4.22 -8.14
CA ALA A 116 -6.83 -4.52 -7.14
C ALA A 116 -8.19 -4.72 -7.83
N SER A 117 -9.01 -5.62 -7.29
CA SER A 117 -10.37 -5.83 -7.78
C SER A 117 -11.32 -4.79 -7.18
N LYS A 118 -12.07 -4.06 -8.00
CA LYS A 118 -13.10 -3.12 -7.51
C LYS A 118 -14.22 -3.77 -6.67
N THR A 119 -14.36 -5.08 -6.77
CA THR A 119 -15.37 -5.83 -6.01
C THR A 119 -14.94 -6.13 -4.57
N LEU A 120 -13.64 -6.13 -4.29
CA LEU A 120 -13.07 -6.49 -2.98
C LEU A 120 -12.25 -5.36 -2.36
N ASP A 121 -11.88 -4.35 -3.15
CA ASP A 121 -11.11 -3.17 -2.75
C ASP A 121 -11.58 -1.94 -3.55
N ASP A 122 -10.97 -0.79 -3.33
CA ASP A 122 -11.24 0.46 -4.07
C ASP A 122 -10.78 0.45 -5.54
N GLY A 123 -10.18 -0.66 -6.00
CA GLY A 123 -9.62 -0.82 -7.34
C GLY A 123 -8.27 -0.12 -7.53
N MET A 124 -7.64 0.34 -6.45
CA MET A 124 -6.37 1.04 -6.45
C MET A 124 -5.37 0.33 -5.52
N ILE A 125 -4.08 0.52 -5.77
CA ILE A 125 -3.00 0.01 -4.94
C ILE A 125 -2.20 1.17 -4.39
N GLY A 126 -2.11 1.27 -3.07
CA GLY A 126 -1.30 2.29 -2.39
C GLY A 126 0.20 2.09 -2.62
N ILE A 127 0.92 3.14 -3.02
CA ILE A 127 2.36 3.06 -3.31
C ILE A 127 3.19 2.63 -2.09
N LYS A 128 2.83 3.10 -0.89
CA LYS A 128 3.51 2.76 0.37
C LYS A 128 3.30 1.30 0.73
N GLU A 129 2.09 0.79 0.53
CA GLU A 129 1.75 -0.61 0.75
C GLU A 129 2.52 -1.50 -0.22
N MET A 130 2.49 -1.20 -1.53
CA MET A 130 3.25 -1.95 -2.51
C MET A 130 4.75 -1.91 -2.22
N SER A 131 5.31 -0.74 -1.87
CA SER A 131 6.72 -0.62 -1.50
C SER A 131 7.10 -1.51 -0.31
N HIS A 132 6.28 -1.50 0.75
CA HIS A 132 6.51 -2.34 1.92
C HIS A 132 6.46 -3.84 1.57
N LEU A 133 5.49 -4.24 0.76
CA LEU A 133 5.36 -5.61 0.29
C LEU A 133 6.53 -6.01 -0.63
N CYS A 134 6.97 -5.15 -1.54
CA CYS A 134 8.14 -5.39 -2.38
C CYS A 134 9.45 -5.47 -1.59
N TYR A 135 9.54 -4.76 -0.46
CA TYR A 135 10.66 -4.93 0.47
C TYR A 135 10.64 -6.32 1.09
N PHE A 136 9.47 -6.77 1.56
CA PHE A 136 9.33 -8.07 2.20
C PHE A 136 9.56 -9.25 1.24
N TYR A 137 9.03 -9.19 0.02
CA TYR A 137 9.07 -10.31 -0.94
C TYR A 137 10.19 -10.20 -1.99
N GLY A 138 10.61 -8.98 -2.35
CA GLY A 138 11.62 -8.72 -3.39
C GLY A 138 12.96 -8.21 -2.85
N GLY A 139 13.02 -7.78 -1.58
CA GLY A 139 14.22 -7.32 -0.91
C GLY A 139 14.68 -5.89 -1.23
N THR A 140 13.99 -5.17 -2.14
CA THR A 140 14.40 -3.83 -2.58
C THR A 140 13.49 -2.72 -2.04
N GLY A 141 12.18 -2.99 -1.93
CA GLY A 141 11.17 -1.95 -1.66
C GLY A 141 10.82 -1.09 -2.88
N ASP A 142 11.58 -1.26 -3.97
CA ASP A 142 11.34 -0.60 -5.23
C ASP A 142 10.08 -1.16 -5.89
N ASN A 143 9.26 -0.26 -6.41
CA ASN A 143 8.03 -0.59 -7.12
C ASN A 143 7.88 0.34 -8.32
N ALA A 144 7.09 -0.11 -9.29
CA ALA A 144 6.74 0.68 -10.45
C ALA A 144 5.22 0.65 -10.58
N CYS A 145 4.59 1.80 -10.42
CA CYS A 145 3.14 1.95 -10.42
C CYS A 145 2.70 2.99 -11.44
N PHE A 146 1.52 2.79 -12.02
CA PHE A 146 0.94 3.73 -13.00
C PHE A 146 -0.57 3.62 -13.11
N ASP A 147 -1.15 4.66 -13.69
CA ASP A 147 -2.52 4.68 -14.19
C ASP A 147 -2.49 4.72 -15.72
N PRO A 148 -3.13 3.76 -16.41
CA PRO A 148 -3.07 3.69 -17.84
C PRO A 148 -3.85 4.85 -18.47
N ASP A 149 -3.35 5.33 -19.61
CA ASP A 149 -4.07 6.31 -20.44
C ASP A 149 -5.43 5.72 -20.86
N PRO A 150 -6.57 6.35 -20.48
CA PRO A 150 -7.92 5.89 -20.85
C PRO A 150 -8.12 5.62 -22.35
N GLN A 151 -7.42 6.37 -23.21
CA GLN A 151 -7.55 6.23 -24.67
C GLN A 151 -6.77 5.04 -25.22
N ARG A 152 -5.81 4.51 -24.46
CA ARG A 152 -4.88 3.46 -24.90
C ARG A 152 -4.97 2.18 -24.08
N ILE A 153 -6.02 2.03 -23.26
CA ILE A 153 -6.24 0.82 -22.45
C ILE A 153 -6.52 -0.37 -23.39
N PRO A 154 -5.78 -1.50 -23.26
CA PRO A 154 -6.08 -2.74 -23.95
C PRO A 154 -7.55 -3.15 -23.73
N ALA A 155 -8.18 -3.73 -24.74
CA ALA A 155 -9.61 -4.06 -24.66
C ALA A 155 -9.95 -4.95 -23.45
N GLY A 156 -9.05 -5.87 -23.06
CA GLY A 156 -9.24 -6.75 -21.90
C GLY A 156 -9.21 -6.02 -20.56
N ALA A 157 -8.36 -5.00 -20.40
CA ALA A 157 -8.23 -4.24 -19.15
C ALA A 157 -9.37 -3.24 -18.86
N ARG A 158 -10.33 -3.03 -19.78
CA ARG A 158 -11.44 -2.08 -19.55
C ARG A 158 -12.51 -2.59 -18.58
N ASN A 159 -12.60 -3.91 -18.41
CA ASN A 159 -13.65 -4.56 -17.63
C ASN A 159 -13.23 -4.91 -16.20
N ASP A 160 -11.96 -4.68 -15.84
CA ASP A 160 -11.41 -4.83 -14.49
C ASP A 160 -11.59 -3.53 -13.68
#